data_AF-A0A0F8VZQ4-F1
#
_entry.id   AF-A0A0F8VZQ4-F1
#
_cell.length_a   1.000
_cell.length_b   1.000
_cell.length_c   1.000
_cell.angle_alpha   90.00
_cell.angle_beta   90.00
_cell.angle_gamma   90.00
#
_symmetry.space_group_name_H-M   'P 1'
#
loop_
_entity.id
_entity.type
_entity.pdbx_description
1 polymer ?
#
loop_
_entity_poly.entity_id
_entity_poly.type
_entity_poly.pdbx_seq_one_letter_code
_entity_poly.pdbx_strand_id
1 'polypeptide(L)'
;MNRFGRNSRKHLATVDGRLQELAHKVLRIKDHSIVKGHRPKDEQNAAFASGASELEWPNGKHNAIPSEALDARTYPAPETEQELREDQLYLLGLYKGVASEMGIKIRTGGDWDRDGEIADNDFDDFFHVEIDDGT
;
A
#
# COMPACT_ATOMS: atom_id res chain seq x y z
N MET A 1 12.16 18.56 -5.77
CA MET A 1 11.86 17.32 -5.02
C MET A 1 10.36 17.25 -4.84
N ASN A 2 9.78 16.13 -5.24
CA ASN A 2 8.32 15.92 -5.18
C ASN A 2 7.86 15.85 -3.73
N ARG A 3 6.61 16.26 -3.47
CA ARG A 3 6.06 16.37 -2.11
C ARG A 3 4.63 15.85 -2.09
N PHE A 4 4.31 15.09 -1.04
CA PHE A 4 2.94 14.65 -0.82
C PHE A 4 1.99 15.83 -0.58
N GLY A 5 0.84 15.78 -1.24
CA GLY A 5 -0.26 16.72 -1.04
C GLY A 5 -0.84 16.68 0.38
N ARG A 6 -1.82 17.56 0.65
CA ARG A 6 -2.44 17.65 1.98
C ARG A 6 -3.11 16.34 2.41
N ASN A 7 -3.81 15.65 1.50
CA ASN A 7 -4.53 14.42 1.83
C ASN A 7 -3.57 13.26 2.09
N SER A 8 -2.59 13.03 1.20
CA SER A 8 -1.59 11.98 1.43
C SER A 8 -0.79 12.17 2.71
N ARG A 9 -0.46 13.42 3.09
CA ARG A 9 0.15 13.70 4.40
C ARG A 9 -0.74 13.35 5.59
N LYS A 10 -2.06 13.52 5.49
CA LYS A 10 -3.00 13.11 6.55
C LYS A 10 -3.02 11.59 6.70
N HIS A 11 -3.03 10.84 5.60
CA HIS A 11 -2.98 9.39 5.65
C HIS A 11 -1.64 8.90 6.21
N LEU A 12 -0.52 9.41 5.67
CA LEU A 12 0.83 9.06 6.14
C LEU A 12 1.04 9.31 7.63
N ALA A 13 0.47 10.38 8.18
CA ALA A 13 0.59 10.70 9.60
C ALA A 13 0.03 9.60 10.53
N THR A 14 -0.76 8.67 10.01
CA THR A 14 -1.34 7.55 10.76
C THR A 14 -0.60 6.23 10.57
N VAL A 15 0.43 6.20 9.72
CA VAL A 15 1.16 4.99 9.30
C VAL A 15 2.43 4.80 10.13
N ASP A 16 2.92 3.57 10.27
CA ASP A 16 4.23 3.26 10.87
C ASP A 16 5.35 4.10 10.24
N GLY A 17 6.28 4.59 11.07
CA GLY A 17 7.36 5.47 10.64
C GLY A 17 8.27 4.86 9.57
N ARG A 18 8.46 3.53 9.57
CA ARG A 18 9.22 2.80 8.56
C ARG A 18 8.58 2.95 7.18
N LEU A 19 7.27 2.72 7.10
CA LEU A 19 6.50 2.87 5.87
C LEU A 19 6.40 4.34 5.43
N GLN A 20 6.33 5.28 6.37
CA GLN A 20 6.40 6.71 6.04
C GLN A 20 7.72 7.07 5.37
N GLU A 21 8.86 6.59 5.89
CA GLU A 21 10.18 6.85 5.28
C GLU A 21 10.29 6.18 3.91
N LEU A 22 9.82 4.93 3.80
CA LEU A 22 9.76 4.18 2.54
C LEU A 22 8.99 4.95 1.47
N ALA A 23 7.77 5.40 1.77
CA ALA A 23 6.94 6.18 0.85
C ALA A 23 7.66 7.46 0.37
N HIS A 24 8.36 8.17 1.26
CA HIS A 24 9.13 9.36 0.88
C HIS A 24 10.35 9.05 0.02
N LYS A 25 11.00 7.90 0.18
CA LYS A 25 12.10 7.47 -0.71
C LYS A 25 11.58 7.09 -2.08
N VAL A 26 10.49 6.31 -2.15
CA VAL A 26 9.84 5.95 -3.42
C VAL A 26 9.36 7.21 -4.16
N LEU A 27 8.89 8.24 -3.45
CA LEU A 27 8.43 9.51 -4.05
C LEU A 27 9.55 10.26 -4.79
N ARG A 28 10.82 9.99 -4.47
CA ARG A 28 11.96 10.56 -5.20
C ARG A 28 12.16 9.92 -6.57
N ILE A 29 11.55 8.75 -6.81
CA ILE A 29 11.70 7.96 -8.03
C ILE A 29 10.44 8.07 -8.89
N LYS A 30 9.25 7.85 -8.31
CA LYS A 30 7.95 7.92 -9.00
C LYS A 30 6.93 8.70 -8.17
N ASP A 31 6.23 9.61 -8.83
CA ASP A 31 5.11 10.32 -8.23
C ASP A 31 3.96 9.38 -7.93
N HIS A 32 3.42 9.51 -6.72
CA HIS A 32 2.30 8.72 -6.24
C HIS A 32 1.61 9.44 -5.08
N SER A 33 0.38 9.03 -4.81
CA SER A 33 -0.43 9.52 -3.70
C SER A 33 -0.59 8.43 -2.66
N ILE A 34 -0.64 8.81 -1.38
CA ILE A 34 -1.13 7.93 -0.32
C ILE A 34 -2.62 8.19 -0.13
N VAL A 35 -3.43 7.14 -0.23
CA VAL A 35 -4.90 7.21 -0.23
C VAL A 35 -5.54 6.60 1.01
N LYS A 36 -4.79 5.75 1.74
CA LYS A 36 -5.19 5.25 3.06
C LYS A 36 -3.97 4.98 3.93
N GLY A 37 -4.16 5.16 5.23
CA GLY A 37 -3.23 4.75 6.29
C GLY A 37 -4.03 3.91 7.29
N HIS A 38 -4.27 4.44 8.48
CA HIS A 38 -5.26 3.86 9.39
C HIS A 38 -6.66 3.82 8.77
N ARG A 39 -7.34 2.67 8.86
CA ARG A 39 -8.72 2.46 8.43
C ARG A 39 -9.55 2.08 9.66
N PRO A 40 -10.51 2.90 10.12
CA PRO A 40 -11.31 2.64 11.32
C PRO A 40 -12.31 1.49 11.14
N LYS A 41 -12.94 1.07 12.24
CA LYS A 41 -13.84 -0.10 12.31
C LYS A 41 -14.99 -0.08 11.30
N ASP A 42 -15.68 1.04 11.19
CA ASP A 42 -16.79 1.23 10.26
C ASP A 42 -16.33 1.09 8.81
N GLU A 43 -15.22 1.72 8.44
CA GLU A 43 -14.64 1.59 7.10
C GLU A 43 -14.15 0.17 6.80
N GLN A 44 -13.50 -0.52 7.75
CA GLN A 44 -13.05 -1.90 7.57
C GLN A 44 -14.23 -2.86 7.41
N ASN A 45 -15.27 -2.71 8.24
CA ASN A 45 -16.47 -3.54 8.13
C ASN A 45 -17.20 -3.29 6.80
N ALA A 46 -17.23 -2.05 6.31
CA ALA A 46 -17.78 -1.73 5.00
C ALA A 46 -16.97 -2.37 3.86
N ALA A 47 -15.63 -2.30 3.93
CA ALA A 47 -14.74 -2.92 2.94
C ALA A 47 -14.88 -4.45 2.92
N PHE A 48 -15.00 -5.08 4.09
CA PHE A 48 -15.26 -6.51 4.19
C PHE A 48 -16.61 -6.88 3.58
N ALA A 49 -17.68 -6.15 3.95
CA ALA A 49 -19.01 -6.40 3.43
C ALA A 49 -19.13 -6.20 1.91
N SER A 50 -18.32 -5.32 1.31
CA SER A 50 -18.28 -5.10 -0.14
C SER A 50 -17.33 -6.02 -0.90
N GLY A 51 -16.59 -6.90 -0.21
CA GLY A 51 -15.56 -7.76 -0.81
C GLY A 51 -14.26 -7.04 -1.20
N ALA A 52 -14.07 -5.79 -0.76
CA ALA A 52 -12.83 -5.03 -0.96
C ALA A 52 -11.77 -5.35 0.10
N SER A 53 -12.08 -6.24 1.04
CA SER A 53 -11.15 -6.80 2.00
C SER A 53 -11.61 -8.18 2.42
N GLU A 54 -10.69 -9.10 2.61
CA GLU A 54 -10.98 -10.44 3.15
C GLU A 54 -10.97 -10.49 4.69
N LEU A 55 -10.63 -9.37 5.35
CA LEU A 55 -10.43 -9.31 6.80
C LEU A 55 -11.51 -8.46 7.48
N GLU A 56 -12.15 -9.00 8.51
CA GLU A 56 -13.00 -8.22 9.42
C GLU A 56 -12.16 -7.36 10.38
N TRP A 57 -12.73 -6.27 10.90
CA TRP A 57 -12.10 -5.52 11.98
C TRP A 57 -11.93 -6.39 13.24
N PRO A 58 -10.80 -6.33 13.97
CA PRO A 58 -9.61 -5.48 13.77
C PRO A 58 -8.44 -6.20 13.10
N ASN A 59 -8.70 -7.23 12.28
CA ASN A 59 -7.67 -8.17 11.84
C ASN A 59 -6.80 -7.66 10.69
N GLY A 60 -7.15 -6.54 10.06
CA GLY A 60 -6.37 -5.94 8.97
C GLY A 60 -5.22 -5.07 9.47
N LYS A 61 -4.11 -5.03 8.71
CA LYS A 61 -2.94 -4.18 9.03
C LYS A 61 -3.22 -2.68 9.02
N HIS A 62 -4.28 -2.25 8.33
CA HIS A 62 -4.78 -0.88 8.42
C HIS A 62 -5.46 -0.53 9.75
N ASN A 63 -5.85 -1.52 10.56
CA ASN A 63 -6.71 -1.31 11.72
C ASN A 63 -5.95 -0.85 12.97
N ALA A 64 -4.62 -0.95 12.97
CA ALA A 64 -3.78 -0.46 14.05
C ALA A 64 -3.46 1.04 13.93
N ILE A 65 -3.04 1.66 15.05
CA ILE A 65 -2.45 3.00 15.07
C ILE A 65 -1.15 2.96 15.91
N PRO A 66 0.04 3.15 15.30
CA PRO A 66 0.27 3.39 13.88
C PRO A 66 -0.17 2.20 13.00
N SER A 67 -0.61 2.50 11.79
CA SER A 67 -1.03 1.52 10.79
C SER A 67 0.20 0.82 10.22
N GLU A 68 0.17 -0.51 10.21
CA GLU A 68 1.22 -1.35 9.61
C GLU A 68 1.03 -1.53 8.10
N ALA A 69 0.01 -0.89 7.53
CA ALA A 69 -0.24 -0.83 6.10
C ALA A 69 -0.48 0.60 5.60
N LEU A 70 -0.28 0.81 4.31
CA LEU A 70 -0.72 1.98 3.57
C LEU A 70 -1.26 1.56 2.19
N ASP A 71 -2.14 2.40 1.65
CA ASP A 71 -2.56 2.29 0.26
C ASP A 71 -1.89 3.41 -0.53
N ALA A 72 -1.05 3.04 -1.51
CA ALA A 72 -0.36 3.95 -2.41
C ALA A 72 -0.92 3.82 -3.83
N ARG A 73 -1.19 4.94 -4.49
CA ARG A 73 -1.74 5.00 -5.86
C ARG A 73 -0.83 5.78 -6.78
N THR A 74 -0.53 5.25 -7.97
CA THR A 74 0.23 5.95 -9.01
C THR A 74 -0.33 7.36 -9.31
N TYR A 75 0.55 8.30 -9.64
CA TYR A 75 0.16 9.66 -10.02
C TYR A 75 1.04 10.18 -11.19
N PRO A 76 0.46 10.83 -12.21
CA PRO A 76 -0.97 11.04 -12.44
C PRO A 76 -1.71 9.71 -12.64
N ALA A 77 -3.03 9.72 -12.39
CA ALA A 77 -3.84 8.52 -12.60
C ALA A 77 -3.94 8.21 -14.11
N PRO A 78 -3.68 6.97 -14.55
CA PRO A 78 -3.87 6.55 -15.93
C PRO A 78 -5.32 6.63 -16.40
N GLU A 79 -5.52 6.63 -17.72
CA GLU A 79 -6.84 6.75 -18.33
C GLU A 79 -7.58 5.41 -18.42
N THR A 80 -6.84 4.31 -18.54
CA THR A 80 -7.41 2.96 -18.64
C THR A 80 -7.12 2.09 -17.42
N GLU A 81 -7.95 1.07 -17.19
CA GLU A 81 -7.75 0.09 -16.12
C GLU A 81 -6.49 -0.74 -16.33
N GLN A 82 -6.17 -1.07 -17.59
CA GLN A 82 -4.96 -1.80 -17.93
C GLN A 82 -3.71 -1.00 -17.59
N GLU A 83 -3.64 0.26 -18.02
CA GLU A 83 -2.51 1.14 -17.67
C GLU A 83 -2.45 1.36 -16.17
N LEU A 84 -3.59 1.55 -15.49
CA LEU A 84 -3.62 1.65 -14.04
C LEU A 84 -2.99 0.43 -13.38
N ARG A 85 -3.33 -0.79 -13.83
CA ARG A 85 -2.75 -2.03 -13.31
C ARG A 85 -1.23 -2.07 -13.53
N GLU A 86 -0.77 -1.87 -14.75
CA GLU A 86 0.66 -1.93 -15.10
C GLU A 86 1.48 -0.90 -14.31
N ASP A 87 0.97 0.32 -14.22
CA ASP A 87 1.63 1.44 -13.60
C ASP A 87 1.64 1.33 -12.06
N GLN A 88 0.62 0.68 -11.50
CA GLN A 88 0.52 0.35 -10.08
C GLN A 88 1.45 -0.82 -9.71
N LEU A 89 1.54 -1.86 -10.54
CA LEU A 89 2.52 -2.95 -10.34
C LEU A 89 3.96 -2.43 -10.37
N TYR A 90 4.27 -1.52 -11.29
CA TYR A 90 5.56 -0.85 -11.30
C TYR A 90 5.83 -0.08 -9.99
N LEU A 91 4.83 0.64 -9.47
CA LEU A 91 4.93 1.32 -8.18
C LEU A 91 5.17 0.34 -7.02
N LEU A 92 4.42 -0.77 -6.94
CA LEU A 92 4.63 -1.81 -5.93
C LEU A 92 6.04 -2.43 -6.02
N GLY A 93 6.54 -2.65 -7.23
CA GLY A 93 7.92 -3.09 -7.45
C GLY A 93 8.96 -2.11 -6.89
N LEU A 94 8.75 -0.80 -7.04
CA LEU A 94 9.59 0.22 -6.42
C LEU A 94 9.51 0.18 -4.90
N TYR A 95 8.32 0.00 -4.32
CA TYR A 95 8.16 -0.19 -2.88
C TYR A 95 8.95 -1.41 -2.38
N LYS A 96 8.84 -2.56 -3.04
CA LYS A 96 9.61 -3.78 -2.71
C LYS A 96 11.12 -3.55 -2.79
N GLY A 97 11.59 -2.96 -3.88
CA GLY A 97 13.01 -2.68 -4.09
C GLY A 97 13.60 -1.76 -3.03
N VAL A 98 12.95 -0.61 -2.79
CA VAL A 98 13.43 0.37 -1.80
C VAL A 98 13.30 -0.17 -0.37
N ALA A 99 12.25 -0.94 -0.06
CA ALA A 99 12.10 -1.58 1.24
C ALA A 99 13.25 -2.56 1.52
N SER A 100 13.65 -3.34 0.51
CA SER A 100 14.82 -4.22 0.58
C SER A 100 16.11 -3.45 0.90
N GLU A 101 16.35 -2.32 0.23
CA GLU A 101 17.51 -1.44 0.53
C GLU A 101 17.47 -0.85 1.95
N MET A 102 16.27 -0.64 2.49
CA MET A 102 16.07 -0.16 3.87
C MET A 102 16.12 -1.28 4.91
N GLY A 103 16.17 -2.55 4.52
CA GLY A 103 16.05 -3.69 5.43
C GLY A 103 14.66 -3.85 6.05
N ILE A 104 13.62 -3.32 5.41
CA ILE A 104 12.22 -3.47 5.84
C ILE A 104 11.60 -4.63 5.06
N LYS A 105 11.03 -5.59 5.78
CA LYS A 105 10.24 -6.65 5.16
C LYS A 105 8.82 -6.16 4.94
N ILE A 106 8.36 -6.24 3.70
CA ILE A 106 6.99 -5.89 3.31
C ILE A 106 6.40 -6.98 2.43
N ARG A 107 5.07 -7.03 2.40
CA ARG A 107 4.30 -7.67 1.33
C ARG A 107 3.39 -6.64 0.67
N THR A 108 2.96 -6.93 -0.56
CA THR A 108 2.13 -6.02 -1.36
C THR A 108 0.92 -6.75 -1.87
N GLY A 109 -0.19 -6.06 -2.11
CA GLY A 109 -1.40 -6.74 -2.60
C GLY A 109 -1.34 -7.20 -4.06
N GLY A 110 -0.20 -7.06 -4.72
CA GLY A 110 0.10 -7.73 -6.00
C GLY A 110 1.03 -8.94 -5.88
N ASP A 111 1.47 -9.29 -4.66
CA ASP A 111 2.34 -10.44 -4.37
C ASP A 111 2.23 -10.78 -2.87
N TRP A 112 1.17 -11.53 -2.53
CA TRP A 112 0.81 -11.81 -1.13
C TRP A 112 1.66 -12.91 -0.48
N ASP A 113 2.05 -13.92 -1.27
CA ASP A 113 2.81 -15.08 -0.81
C ASP A 113 4.33 -14.89 -0.93
N ARG A 114 4.77 -13.82 -1.59
CA ARG A 114 6.15 -13.29 -1.64
C ARG A 114 7.06 -14.11 -2.54
N ASP A 115 6.52 -14.87 -3.48
CA ASP A 115 7.32 -15.67 -4.40
C ASP A 115 7.83 -14.85 -5.62
N GLY A 116 7.27 -13.66 -5.82
CA GLY A 116 7.63 -12.74 -6.89
C GLY A 116 6.85 -12.94 -8.19
N GLU A 117 5.95 -13.93 -8.24
CA GLU A 117 4.96 -14.08 -9.29
C GLU A 117 3.74 -13.23 -8.95
N ILE A 118 3.32 -12.41 -9.91
CA ILE A 118 2.29 -11.36 -9.70
C ILE A 118 1.01 -11.64 -10.48
N ALA A 119 0.89 -12.87 -11.00
CA ALA A 119 -0.15 -13.29 -11.94
C ALA A 119 -0.98 -14.47 -11.40
N ASP A 120 -0.68 -14.96 -10.21
CA ASP A 120 -1.26 -16.12 -9.55
C ASP A 120 -2.00 -15.79 -8.25
N ASN A 121 -2.21 -14.50 -7.96
CA ASN A 121 -3.08 -14.07 -6.88
C ASN A 121 -4.55 -14.40 -7.18
N ASP A 122 -5.27 -14.95 -6.19
CA ASP A 122 -6.73 -15.06 -6.21
C ASP A 122 -7.41 -13.75 -5.78
N PHE A 123 -6.69 -12.85 -5.08
CA PHE A 123 -7.17 -11.57 -4.59
C PHE A 123 -6.14 -10.44 -4.85
N ASP A 124 -6.42 -9.62 -5.86
CA ASP A 124 -5.57 -8.47 -6.20
C ASP A 124 -5.99 -7.22 -5.42
N ASP A 125 -5.05 -6.66 -4.65
CA ASP A 125 -5.15 -5.33 -4.03
C ASP A 125 -3.93 -4.49 -4.37
N PHE A 126 -3.86 -4.04 -5.62
CA PHE A 126 -2.66 -3.41 -6.16
C PHE A 126 -2.26 -2.09 -5.46
N PHE A 127 -3.11 -1.50 -4.62
CA PHE A 127 -2.74 -0.29 -3.86
C PHE A 127 -2.04 -0.62 -2.55
N HIS A 128 -2.18 -1.84 -2.04
CA HIS A 128 -1.81 -2.22 -0.69
C HIS A 128 -0.31 -2.50 -0.52
N VAL A 129 0.26 -1.94 0.54
CA VAL A 129 1.62 -2.23 1.03
C VAL A 129 1.56 -2.39 2.54
N GLU A 130 2.12 -3.47 3.08
CA GLU A 130 2.16 -3.69 4.52
C GLU A 130 3.47 -4.29 5.03
N ILE A 131 3.75 -4.05 6.31
CA ILE A 131 4.89 -4.63 7.01
C ILE A 131 4.66 -6.12 7.23
N ASP A 132 5.70 -6.90 6.96
CA ASP A 132 5.75 -8.33 7.15
C ASP A 132 6.90 -8.72 8.08
N ASP A 133 6.69 -8.54 9.39
CA ASP A 133 7.69 -8.89 10.40
C ASP A 133 7.79 -10.42 10.66
N GLY A 134 7.14 -11.26 9.84
CA GLY A 134 7.30 -12.72 9.84
C GLY A 134 6.41 -13.48 10.83
N THR A 135 5.09 -13.27 10.75
CA THR A 135 4.09 -14.14 11.40
C THR A 135 3.75 -15.34 10.54
#